data_AF-W9C0W8-F1
#
_entry.id   AF-W9C0W8-F1
#
_cell.length_a   1.000
_cell.length_b   1.000
_cell.length_c   1.000
_cell.angle_alpha   90.00
_cell.angle_beta   90.00
_cell.angle_gamma   90.00
#
_symmetry.space_group_name_H-M   'P 1'
#
loop_
_entity.id
_entity.type
_entity.pdbx_description
1 polymer ?
#
loop_
_entity_poly.entity_id
_entity_poly.type
_entity_poly.pdbx_seq_one_letter_code
_entity_poly.pdbx_strand_id
1 'polypeptide(L)'
;MKRLFRMFMAILALCAMPGAALAIDPPGYSAPFDETLETLNFPLLVMVRTIPGWGEAIRDDATLVALARQRAERVQSAPGCSPKPVCLAEAWEWTTADIAIVDDALRRLSADSERLQALVTRQMRLSGRFARHETLADSALLAAAWADTAAGMNRVIAVYAKGTAPRYPLIDGMIFDPRDERFVAVLGAHGQVTAAGSGPGDLVFDAPARYAIGLLRMNERTEAAAYRPLLQGSNAAPVRLAARTRCADYRYPALLVFGHGPEDAQSRTGPLGHIRIARAADLFAASLAPFIIVSGGNVHPNRTPFNEAVEMKRILIEQYNVPAERILIEPHARHTTTNLRNCARLLFAAGLPTDRPSLIVTDPATAGYIGSEGLMTRTLQETGVVPGRVTAADTAFAFEFLPSRQTFHVDPRDPLDP
;
A
#
# COMPACT_ATOMS: atom_id res chain seq x y z
N MET A 1 55.79 -27.47 34.37
CA MET A 1 54.73 -27.04 35.31
C MET A 1 53.97 -25.88 34.69
N LYS A 2 52.64 -26.05 34.55
CA LYS A 2 51.57 -25.04 34.46
C LYS A 2 51.56 -24.13 33.20
N ARG A 3 50.76 -24.49 32.18
CA ARG A 3 49.30 -24.26 31.99
C ARG A 3 49.07 -22.95 31.20
N LEU A 4 48.71 -23.00 29.93
CA LEU A 4 47.38 -23.25 29.35
C LEU A 4 46.86 -21.92 28.74
N PHE A 5 47.30 -21.59 27.53
CA PHE A 5 46.78 -20.46 26.75
C PHE A 5 45.49 -20.92 26.06
N ARG A 6 44.34 -20.67 26.71
CA ARG A 6 43.02 -20.98 26.15
C ARG A 6 42.62 -19.87 25.18
N MET A 7 42.53 -20.26 23.92
CA MET A 7 41.84 -19.60 22.81
C MET A 7 40.40 -19.29 23.22
N PHE A 8 40.04 -18.01 23.32
CA PHE A 8 38.65 -17.57 23.48
C PHE A 8 38.16 -17.09 22.12
N MET A 9 37.56 -17.99 21.34
CA MET A 9 36.72 -17.60 20.21
C MET A 9 35.41 -17.06 20.79
N ALA A 10 35.25 -15.74 20.81
CA ALA A 10 33.97 -15.13 21.06
C ALA A 10 33.10 -15.32 19.81
N ILE A 11 32.13 -16.24 19.91
CA ILE A 11 31.02 -16.33 18.96
C ILE A 11 30.15 -15.10 19.21
N LEU A 12 30.33 -14.04 18.42
CA LEU A 12 29.36 -12.95 18.32
C LEU A 12 28.12 -13.52 17.61
N ALA A 13 27.14 -13.97 18.39
CA ALA A 13 25.79 -14.12 17.88
C ALA A 13 25.29 -12.71 17.54
N LEU A 14 25.30 -12.35 16.25
CA LEU A 14 24.51 -11.23 15.76
C LEU A 14 23.04 -11.56 16.06
N CYS A 15 22.54 -11.12 17.20
CA CYS A 15 21.11 -10.93 17.37
C CYS A 15 20.71 -9.85 16.36
N ALA A 16 20.21 -10.27 15.20
CA ALA A 16 19.48 -9.37 14.32
C ALA A 16 18.38 -8.73 15.17
N MET A 17 18.48 -7.42 15.39
CA MET A 17 17.40 -6.66 16.01
C MET A 17 16.14 -6.96 15.19
N PRO A 18 15.03 -7.40 15.81
CA PRO A 18 13.79 -7.58 15.07
C PRO A 18 13.47 -6.26 14.37
N GLY A 19 13.28 -6.31 13.05
CA GLY A 19 12.90 -5.15 12.26
C GLY A 19 11.67 -4.50 12.87
N ALA A 20 11.59 -3.17 12.80
CA ALA A 20 10.41 -2.45 13.28
C ALA A 20 9.17 -2.97 12.52
N ALA A 21 8.12 -3.35 13.25
CA ALA A 21 6.87 -3.78 12.64
C ALA A 21 6.32 -2.68 11.71
N LEU A 22 5.95 -3.08 10.49
CA LEU A 22 5.38 -2.20 9.48
C LEU A 22 3.86 -2.29 9.54
N ALA A 23 3.15 -1.20 9.25
CA ALA A 23 1.68 -1.22 9.33
C ALA A 23 1.01 -2.04 8.22
N ILE A 24 1.75 -2.33 7.14
CA ILE A 24 1.31 -3.20 6.05
C ILE A 24 1.71 -4.67 6.26
N ASP A 25 2.34 -4.99 7.40
CA ASP A 25 2.67 -6.37 7.75
C ASP A 25 1.64 -6.92 8.75
N PRO A 26 1.04 -8.10 8.49
CA PRO A 26 0.17 -8.74 9.45
C PRO A 26 0.96 -9.22 10.68
N PRO A 27 0.31 -9.37 11.84
CA PRO A 27 0.93 -9.99 13.01
C PRO A 27 1.55 -11.35 12.66
N GLY A 28 2.83 -11.53 13.01
CA GLY A 28 3.61 -12.73 12.72
C GLY A 28 4.41 -12.69 11.40
N TYR A 29 4.33 -11.60 10.64
CA TYR A 29 5.17 -11.33 9.49
C TYR A 29 6.01 -10.08 9.72
N SER A 30 7.24 -10.07 9.19
CA SER A 30 8.09 -8.89 9.10
C SER A 30 8.76 -8.91 7.75
N ALA A 31 8.53 -7.89 6.94
CA ALA A 31 9.13 -7.78 5.63
C ALA A 31 10.66 -7.67 5.76
N PRO A 32 11.44 -8.49 5.03
CA PRO A 32 12.90 -8.41 5.01
C PRO A 32 13.43 -7.26 4.13
N PHE A 33 12.61 -6.24 3.90
CA PHE A 33 12.89 -5.11 3.01
C PHE A 33 12.09 -3.87 3.43
N ASP A 34 12.58 -2.69 3.07
CA ASP A 34 12.01 -1.41 3.47
C ASP A 34 10.71 -1.06 2.71
N GLU A 35 9.91 -0.18 3.31
CA GLU A 35 8.74 0.45 2.68
C GLU A 35 9.18 1.59 1.74
N THR A 36 9.42 1.26 0.48
CA THR A 36 9.66 2.23 -0.59
C THR A 36 8.43 2.31 -1.49
N LEU A 37 8.33 3.36 -2.31
CA LEU A 37 7.21 3.49 -3.26
C LEU A 37 7.08 2.26 -4.17
N GLU A 38 8.20 1.64 -4.54
CA GLU A 38 8.22 0.40 -5.33
C GLU A 38 7.73 -0.82 -4.54
N THR A 39 8.24 -1.04 -3.34
CA THR A 39 7.90 -2.25 -2.55
C THR A 39 6.48 -2.23 -2.02
N LEU A 40 5.88 -1.04 -1.88
CA LEU A 40 4.47 -0.85 -1.55
C LEU A 40 3.56 -1.14 -2.74
N ASN A 41 3.95 -0.71 -3.94
CA ASN A 41 3.17 -0.91 -5.15
C ASN A 41 3.32 -2.31 -5.74
N PHE A 42 4.55 -2.84 -5.77
CA PHE A 42 4.93 -4.06 -6.47
C PHE A 42 5.68 -5.03 -5.53
N PRO A 43 5.04 -5.48 -4.42
CA PRO A 43 5.72 -6.26 -3.39
C PRO A 43 6.31 -7.58 -3.90
N LEU A 44 5.74 -8.16 -4.96
CA LEU A 44 6.27 -9.38 -5.57
C LEU A 44 7.72 -9.21 -6.03
N LEU A 45 8.07 -8.06 -6.61
CA LEU A 45 9.38 -7.85 -7.24
C LEU A 45 10.50 -7.92 -6.20
N VAL A 46 10.32 -7.25 -5.06
CA VAL A 46 11.28 -7.28 -3.97
C VAL A 46 11.30 -8.63 -3.25
N MET A 47 10.16 -9.32 -3.12
CA MET A 47 10.11 -10.66 -2.52
C MET A 47 10.91 -11.66 -3.37
N VAL A 48 10.75 -11.63 -4.69
CA VAL A 48 11.52 -12.45 -5.63
C VAL A 48 13.02 -12.16 -5.53
N ARG A 49 13.42 -10.89 -5.34
CA ARG A 49 14.84 -10.52 -5.13
C ARG A 49 15.40 -10.99 -3.80
N THR A 50 14.59 -10.95 -2.75
CA THR A 50 15.07 -11.18 -1.39
C THR A 50 15.22 -12.66 -1.07
N ILE A 51 14.47 -13.54 -1.76
CA ILE A 51 14.59 -14.98 -1.57
C ILE A 51 15.77 -15.53 -2.39
N PRO A 52 16.76 -16.18 -1.74
CA PRO A 52 17.92 -16.72 -2.43
C PRO A 52 17.56 -17.65 -3.60
N GLY A 53 18.27 -17.53 -4.71
CA GLY A 53 18.13 -18.40 -5.87
C GLY A 53 17.05 -17.97 -6.86
N TRP A 54 16.07 -17.13 -6.48
CA TRP A 54 15.05 -16.64 -7.41
C TRP A 54 15.62 -15.62 -8.40
N GLY A 55 16.42 -14.67 -7.91
CA GLY A 55 17.06 -13.67 -8.76
C GLY A 55 17.98 -14.29 -9.81
N GLU A 56 18.81 -15.26 -9.41
CA GLU A 56 19.69 -16.00 -10.34
C GLU A 56 18.89 -16.79 -11.36
N ALA A 57 17.88 -17.56 -10.94
CA ALA A 57 17.06 -18.33 -11.87
C ALA A 57 16.35 -17.47 -12.92
N ILE A 58 15.82 -16.31 -12.52
CA ILE A 58 15.16 -15.39 -13.46
C ILE A 58 16.17 -14.77 -14.41
N ARG A 59 17.37 -14.43 -13.92
CA ARG A 59 18.44 -13.84 -14.72
C ARG A 59 19.00 -14.82 -15.74
N ASP A 60 19.06 -16.10 -15.39
CA ASP A 60 19.66 -17.15 -16.22
C ASP A 60 18.63 -17.85 -17.14
N ASP A 61 17.33 -17.61 -16.98
CA ASP A 61 16.30 -18.15 -17.87
C ASP A 61 16.40 -17.51 -19.27
N ALA A 62 16.75 -18.33 -20.27
CA ALA A 62 17.00 -17.87 -21.63
C ALA A 62 15.78 -17.20 -22.28
N THR A 63 14.56 -17.60 -21.93
CA THR A 63 13.33 -16.96 -22.43
C THR A 63 13.16 -15.57 -21.85
N LEU A 64 13.41 -15.40 -20.55
CA LEU A 64 13.35 -14.09 -19.88
C LEU A 64 14.45 -13.14 -20.34
N VAL A 65 15.66 -13.65 -20.58
CA VAL A 65 16.77 -12.89 -21.18
C VAL A 65 16.40 -12.40 -22.59
N ALA A 66 15.84 -13.28 -23.42
CA ALA A 66 15.38 -12.91 -24.76
C ALA A 66 14.28 -11.83 -24.72
N LEU A 67 13.31 -11.98 -23.81
CA LEU A 67 12.25 -10.98 -23.59
C LEU A 67 12.83 -9.64 -23.13
N ALA A 68 13.76 -9.65 -22.17
CA ALA A 68 14.42 -8.44 -21.68
C ALA A 68 15.14 -7.69 -22.81
N ARG A 69 15.85 -8.42 -23.69
CA ARG A 69 16.50 -7.84 -24.88
C ARG A 69 15.48 -7.24 -25.86
N GLN A 70 14.42 -7.97 -26.19
CA GLN A 70 13.36 -7.48 -27.08
C GLN A 70 12.69 -6.21 -26.52
N ARG A 71 12.47 -6.15 -25.20
CA ARG A 71 11.95 -4.95 -24.52
C ARG A 71 12.93 -3.80 -24.60
N ALA A 72 14.22 -4.04 -24.38
CA ALA A 72 15.25 -3.01 -24.51
C ALA A 72 15.31 -2.43 -25.94
N GLU A 73 15.22 -3.27 -26.98
CA GLU A 73 15.19 -2.84 -28.39
C GLU A 73 13.93 -1.99 -28.70
N ARG A 74 12.76 -2.40 -28.18
CA ARG A 74 11.52 -1.63 -28.28
C ARG A 74 11.65 -0.23 -27.64
N VAL A 75 12.28 -0.13 -26.48
CA VAL A 75 12.53 1.15 -25.81
C VAL A 75 13.56 2.00 -26.55
N GLN A 76 14.63 1.40 -27.07
CA GLN A 76 15.67 2.12 -27.82
C GLN A 76 15.15 2.70 -29.15
N SER A 77 14.22 2.01 -29.80
CA SER A 77 13.59 2.46 -31.06
C SER A 77 12.43 3.44 -30.85
N ALA A 78 11.87 3.50 -29.64
CA ALA A 78 10.73 4.36 -29.31
C ALA A 78 10.89 5.85 -29.67
N PRO A 79 12.08 6.51 -29.60
CA PRO A 79 12.20 7.92 -29.99
C PRO A 79 11.73 8.23 -31.43
N GLY A 80 11.78 7.25 -32.33
CA GLY A 80 11.31 7.36 -33.72
C GLY A 80 9.82 7.03 -33.93
N CYS A 81 9.07 6.67 -32.88
CA CYS A 81 7.68 6.24 -33.01
C CYS A 81 6.68 7.40 -33.24
N SER A 82 5.48 7.05 -33.72
CA SER A 82 4.34 7.95 -33.86
C SER A 82 3.03 7.18 -33.63
N PRO A 83 1.98 7.76 -32.99
CA PRO A 83 1.92 9.12 -32.44
C PRO A 83 2.47 9.24 -31.00
N LYS A 84 3.15 10.36 -30.71
CA LYS A 84 3.65 10.72 -29.37
C LYS A 84 2.57 11.48 -28.57
N PRO A 85 2.55 11.42 -27.22
CA PRO A 85 3.45 10.66 -26.33
C PRO A 85 3.11 9.17 -26.20
N VAL A 86 1.95 8.74 -26.71
CA VAL A 86 1.41 7.39 -26.47
C VAL A 86 2.39 6.27 -26.85
N CYS A 87 2.99 6.35 -28.03
CA CYS A 87 3.92 5.33 -28.49
C CYS A 87 5.23 5.26 -27.66
N LEU A 88 5.64 6.36 -27.00
CA LEU A 88 6.78 6.35 -26.08
C LEU A 88 6.43 5.56 -24.81
N ALA A 89 5.20 5.70 -24.33
CA ALA A 89 4.71 4.99 -23.15
C ALA A 89 4.51 3.48 -23.43
N GLU A 90 3.95 3.14 -24.59
CA GLU A 90 3.68 1.75 -25.00
C GLU A 90 4.95 0.91 -25.15
N ALA A 91 6.10 1.54 -25.40
CA ALA A 91 7.39 0.86 -25.40
C ALA A 91 7.70 0.20 -24.04
N TRP A 92 7.15 0.72 -22.94
CA TRP A 92 7.35 0.23 -21.58
C TRP A 92 6.25 -0.69 -21.06
N GLU A 93 5.11 -0.78 -21.75
CA GLU A 93 3.99 -1.61 -21.31
C GLU A 93 4.33 -3.11 -21.37
N TRP A 94 3.79 -3.87 -20.43
CA TRP A 94 3.73 -5.32 -20.47
C TRP A 94 2.61 -5.75 -21.41
N THR A 95 2.96 -6.25 -22.59
CA THR A 95 1.94 -6.79 -23.50
C THR A 95 1.38 -8.10 -22.94
N THR A 96 0.20 -8.53 -23.41
CA THR A 96 -0.36 -9.85 -23.04
C THR A 96 0.63 -10.99 -23.32
N ALA A 97 1.40 -10.89 -24.41
CA ALA A 97 2.44 -11.86 -24.73
C ALA A 97 3.61 -11.80 -23.73
N ASP A 98 4.07 -10.60 -23.36
CA ASP A 98 5.13 -10.45 -22.36
C ASP A 98 4.72 -11.05 -21.01
N ILE A 99 3.48 -10.79 -20.58
CA ILE A 99 2.93 -11.32 -19.31
C ILE A 99 2.89 -12.84 -19.34
N ALA A 100 2.41 -13.43 -20.44
CA ALA A 100 2.35 -14.89 -20.61
C ALA A 100 3.73 -15.53 -20.62
N ILE A 101 4.71 -14.92 -21.29
CA ILE A 101 6.10 -15.40 -21.31
C ILE A 101 6.69 -15.45 -19.88
N VAL A 102 6.48 -14.39 -19.10
CA VAL A 102 6.95 -14.36 -17.71
C VAL A 102 6.17 -15.34 -16.84
N ASP A 103 4.85 -15.48 -17.02
CA ASP A 103 4.06 -16.48 -16.29
C ASP A 103 4.59 -17.90 -16.55
N ASP A 104 4.76 -18.28 -17.81
CA ASP A 104 5.29 -19.60 -18.19
C ASP A 104 6.68 -19.85 -17.60
N ALA A 105 7.55 -18.83 -17.59
CA ALA A 105 8.86 -18.92 -16.96
C ALA A 105 8.76 -19.11 -15.44
N LEU A 106 7.96 -18.31 -14.75
CA LEU A 106 7.76 -18.45 -13.30
C LEU A 106 7.20 -19.82 -12.94
N ARG A 107 6.27 -20.38 -13.74
CA ARG A 107 5.76 -21.74 -13.55
C ARG A 107 6.83 -22.81 -13.74
N ARG A 108 7.70 -22.69 -14.74
CA ARG A 108 8.85 -23.61 -14.92
C ARG A 108 9.83 -23.52 -13.76
N LEU A 109 10.19 -22.30 -13.35
CA LEU A 109 11.10 -22.06 -12.23
C LEU A 109 10.53 -22.55 -10.89
N SER A 110 9.20 -22.63 -10.78
CA SER A 110 8.49 -23.20 -9.62
C SER A 110 8.64 -24.73 -9.49
N ALA A 111 9.27 -25.43 -10.43
CA ALA A 111 9.54 -26.86 -10.31
C ALA A 111 10.48 -27.21 -9.14
N ASP A 112 11.34 -26.27 -8.74
CA ASP A 112 12.13 -26.36 -7.51
C ASP A 112 11.23 -26.06 -6.30
N SER A 113 10.80 -27.14 -5.63
CA SER A 113 9.84 -27.06 -4.52
C SER A 113 10.38 -26.30 -3.32
N GLU A 114 11.69 -26.40 -3.01
CA GLU A 114 12.25 -25.71 -1.84
C GLU A 114 12.26 -24.19 -2.06
N ARG A 115 12.69 -23.76 -3.25
CA ARG A 115 12.72 -22.36 -3.66
C ARG A 115 11.32 -21.75 -3.74
N LEU A 116 10.37 -22.51 -4.29
CA LEU A 116 8.97 -22.09 -4.32
C LEU A 116 8.39 -21.93 -2.92
N GLN A 117 8.60 -22.90 -2.03
CA GLN A 117 8.12 -22.83 -0.65
C GLN A 117 8.72 -21.64 0.12
N ALA A 118 10.00 -21.34 -0.10
CA ALA A 118 10.64 -20.18 0.51
C ALA A 118 9.98 -18.85 0.10
N LEU A 119 9.60 -18.69 -1.18
CA LEU A 119 8.91 -17.50 -1.65
C LEU A 119 7.43 -17.49 -1.26
N VAL A 120 6.69 -18.53 -1.62
CA VAL A 120 5.23 -18.52 -1.50
C VAL A 120 4.80 -18.63 -0.04
N THR A 121 5.28 -19.64 0.67
CA THR A 121 4.81 -19.91 2.05
C THR A 121 5.36 -18.89 3.04
N ARG A 122 6.67 -18.56 2.96
CA ARG A 122 7.32 -17.70 3.97
C ARG A 122 7.20 -16.20 3.68
N GLN A 123 7.01 -15.79 2.42
CA GLN A 123 6.86 -14.37 2.08
C GLN A 123 5.46 -14.05 1.59
N MET A 124 5.01 -14.65 0.47
CA MET A 124 3.76 -14.23 -0.17
C MET A 124 2.53 -14.46 0.70
N ARG A 125 2.30 -15.70 1.16
CA ARG A 125 1.14 -16.07 1.98
C ARG A 125 1.22 -15.41 3.36
N LEU A 126 2.37 -15.49 4.01
CA LEU A 126 2.56 -14.96 5.36
C LEU A 126 2.39 -13.44 5.42
N SER A 127 2.75 -12.72 4.35
CA SER A 127 2.56 -11.26 4.26
C SER A 127 1.10 -10.82 4.07
N GLY A 128 0.21 -11.70 3.62
CA GLY A 128 -1.16 -11.34 3.26
C GLY A 128 -1.30 -10.42 2.03
N ARG A 129 -0.20 -10.00 1.39
CA ARG A 129 -0.20 -9.02 0.28
C ARG A 129 -0.90 -9.52 -0.99
N PHE A 130 -1.15 -10.81 -1.08
CA PHE A 130 -1.82 -11.47 -2.20
C PHE A 130 -3.14 -12.14 -1.78
N ALA A 131 -3.82 -11.64 -0.74
CA ALA A 131 -4.96 -12.33 -0.14
C ALA A 131 -6.12 -12.59 -1.11
N ARG A 132 -6.31 -11.78 -2.17
CA ARG A 132 -7.28 -12.05 -3.25
C ARG A 132 -7.12 -13.45 -3.87
N HIS A 133 -5.88 -13.96 -3.89
CA HIS A 133 -5.50 -15.21 -4.54
C HIS A 133 -5.11 -16.30 -3.52
N GLU A 134 -5.42 -16.11 -2.24
CA GLU A 134 -4.93 -16.99 -1.15
C GLU A 134 -5.36 -18.46 -1.29
N THR A 135 -6.43 -18.74 -2.02
CA THR A 135 -6.94 -20.10 -2.23
C THR A 135 -6.29 -20.81 -3.42
N LEU A 136 -5.53 -20.11 -4.26
CA LEU A 136 -4.83 -20.70 -5.40
C LEU A 136 -3.68 -21.60 -4.93
N ALA A 137 -3.33 -22.61 -5.72
CA ALA A 137 -2.11 -23.39 -5.54
C ALA A 137 -0.86 -22.51 -5.71
N ASP A 138 0.27 -22.87 -5.11
CA ASP A 138 1.44 -21.99 -4.98
C ASP A 138 1.97 -21.41 -6.31
N SER A 139 2.08 -22.22 -7.37
CA SER A 139 2.51 -21.73 -8.68
C SER A 139 1.45 -20.83 -9.35
N ALA A 140 0.16 -21.10 -9.12
CA ALA A 140 -0.94 -20.28 -9.61
C ALA A 140 -1.06 -18.96 -8.83
N LEU A 141 -0.74 -18.95 -7.54
CA LEU A 141 -0.63 -17.75 -6.72
C LEU A 141 0.51 -16.85 -7.21
N LEU A 142 1.69 -17.42 -7.48
CA LEU A 142 2.81 -16.68 -8.05
C LEU A 142 2.47 -16.06 -9.41
N ALA A 143 1.84 -16.85 -10.28
CA ALA A 143 1.34 -16.40 -11.58
C ALA A 143 0.34 -15.23 -11.47
N ALA A 144 -0.66 -15.36 -10.59
CA ALA A 144 -1.68 -14.33 -10.38
C ALA A 144 -1.08 -13.05 -9.79
N ALA A 145 -0.15 -13.18 -8.84
CA ALA A 145 0.59 -12.06 -8.28
C ALA A 145 1.42 -11.31 -9.34
N TRP A 146 2.05 -12.05 -10.26
CA TRP A 146 2.75 -11.47 -11.40
C TRP A 146 1.81 -10.71 -12.34
N ALA A 147 0.68 -11.32 -12.70
CA ALA A 147 -0.31 -10.69 -13.56
C ALA A 147 -0.85 -9.38 -12.96
N ASP A 148 -1.17 -9.37 -11.66
CA ASP A 148 -1.57 -8.15 -10.94
C ASP A 148 -0.44 -7.11 -10.96
N THR A 149 0.80 -7.52 -10.70
CA THR A 149 1.97 -6.61 -10.70
C THR A 149 2.19 -5.95 -12.07
N ALA A 150 2.13 -6.73 -13.16
CA ALA A 150 2.23 -6.22 -14.52
C ALA A 150 1.05 -5.29 -14.88
N ALA A 151 -0.16 -5.66 -14.48
CA ALA A 151 -1.36 -4.83 -14.67
C ALA A 151 -1.25 -3.49 -13.91
N GLY A 152 -0.68 -3.49 -12.70
CA GLY A 152 -0.41 -2.28 -11.94
C GLY A 152 0.60 -1.35 -12.60
N MET A 153 1.73 -1.89 -13.07
CA MET A 153 2.70 -1.12 -13.87
C MET A 153 2.04 -0.51 -15.12
N ASN A 154 1.26 -1.30 -15.86
CA ASN A 154 0.53 -0.81 -17.03
C ASN A 154 -0.51 0.25 -16.65
N ARG A 155 -1.17 0.13 -15.49
CA ARG A 155 -2.12 1.14 -15.01
C ARG A 155 -1.42 2.46 -14.72
N VAL A 156 -0.25 2.42 -14.07
CA VAL A 156 0.59 3.60 -13.84
C VAL A 156 0.98 4.26 -15.16
N ILE A 157 1.44 3.48 -16.15
CA ILE A 157 1.78 3.99 -17.49
C ILE A 157 0.55 4.62 -18.17
N ALA A 158 -0.59 3.93 -18.16
CA ALA A 158 -1.81 4.41 -18.77
C ALA A 158 -2.27 5.76 -18.20
N VAL A 159 -2.22 5.94 -16.87
CA VAL A 159 -2.64 7.18 -16.22
C VAL A 159 -1.59 8.27 -16.37
N TYR A 160 -0.34 7.99 -16.00
CA TYR A 160 0.68 9.02 -15.77
C TYR A 160 1.63 9.25 -16.96
N ALA A 161 1.57 8.43 -18.00
CA ALA A 161 2.25 8.65 -19.28
C ALA A 161 1.29 8.88 -20.45
N LYS A 162 0.15 8.18 -20.50
CA LYS A 162 -0.83 8.28 -21.61
C LYS A 162 -1.99 9.24 -21.33
N GLY A 163 -2.20 9.65 -20.07
CA GLY A 163 -3.30 10.53 -19.68
C GLY A 163 -4.67 9.87 -19.66
N THR A 164 -4.72 8.55 -19.52
CA THR A 164 -5.97 7.84 -19.24
C THR A 164 -6.51 8.27 -17.88
N ALA A 165 -7.80 8.57 -17.80
CA ALA A 165 -8.43 8.93 -16.54
C ALA A 165 -8.25 7.80 -15.48
N PRO A 166 -7.81 8.14 -14.25
CA PRO A 166 -7.79 7.18 -13.14
C PRO A 166 -9.21 6.88 -12.66
N ARG A 167 -9.37 6.00 -11.67
CA ARG A 167 -10.70 5.68 -11.12
C ARG A 167 -11.37 6.92 -10.52
N TYR A 168 -10.57 7.81 -9.91
CA TYR A 168 -11.02 9.08 -9.36
C TYR A 168 -10.27 10.25 -10.01
N PRO A 169 -10.71 10.71 -11.20
CA PRO A 169 -9.99 11.72 -11.98
C PRO A 169 -9.75 13.03 -11.24
N LEU A 170 -10.67 13.40 -10.35
CA LEU A 170 -10.60 14.66 -9.60
C LEU A 170 -9.46 14.70 -8.59
N ILE A 171 -8.96 13.56 -8.12
CA ILE A 171 -7.97 13.50 -7.03
C ILE A 171 -6.72 12.69 -7.38
N ASP A 172 -6.82 11.75 -8.32
CA ASP A 172 -5.73 10.82 -8.69
C ASP A 172 -5.10 11.17 -10.04
N GLY A 173 -5.58 12.22 -10.70
CA GLY A 173 -5.17 12.58 -12.06
C GLY A 173 -3.67 12.92 -12.16
N MET A 174 -3.13 12.76 -13.37
CA MET A 174 -1.79 13.27 -13.71
C MET A 174 -1.73 14.81 -13.65
N ILE A 175 -0.52 15.36 -13.51
CA ILE A 175 -0.32 16.83 -13.44
C ILE A 175 0.02 17.46 -14.79
N PHE A 176 0.39 16.66 -15.78
CA PHE A 176 0.76 17.13 -17.12
C PHE A 176 -0.45 17.10 -18.08
N ASP A 177 -0.43 17.95 -19.12
CA ASP A 177 -1.33 17.79 -20.26
C ASP A 177 -0.64 16.85 -21.29
N PRO A 178 -1.22 15.68 -21.62
CA PRO A 178 -0.62 14.75 -22.57
C PRO A 178 -0.49 15.31 -24.00
N ARG A 179 -1.15 16.43 -24.31
CA ARG A 179 -1.07 17.12 -25.60
C ARG A 179 0.07 18.14 -25.67
N ASP A 180 0.75 18.41 -24.56
CA ASP A 180 1.85 19.35 -24.48
C ASP A 180 3.15 18.74 -25.01
N GLU A 181 3.78 19.37 -26.01
CA GLU A 181 5.05 18.91 -26.57
C GLU A 181 6.17 18.85 -25.52
N ARG A 182 6.13 19.70 -24.47
CA ARG A 182 7.09 19.64 -23.37
C ARG A 182 6.95 18.33 -22.59
N PHE A 183 5.72 17.84 -22.43
CA PHE A 183 5.49 16.55 -21.78
C PHE A 183 6.04 15.40 -22.63
N VAL A 184 5.92 15.46 -23.96
CA VAL A 184 6.54 14.48 -24.88
C VAL A 184 8.05 14.42 -24.68
N ALA A 185 8.73 15.58 -24.60
CA ALA A 185 10.16 15.65 -24.36
C ALA A 185 10.56 15.07 -22.99
N VAL A 186 9.82 15.42 -21.94
CA VAL A 186 10.03 14.91 -20.58
C VAL A 186 9.84 13.40 -20.49
N LEU A 187 8.79 12.86 -21.13
CA LEU A 187 8.52 11.42 -21.17
C LEU A 187 9.62 10.66 -21.94
N GLY A 188 10.06 11.21 -23.08
CA GLY A 188 11.18 10.66 -23.84
C GLY A 188 12.48 10.63 -23.03
N ALA A 189 12.80 11.71 -22.33
CA ALA A 189 13.97 11.77 -21.44
C ALA A 189 13.89 10.76 -20.29
N HIS A 190 12.72 10.64 -19.64
CA HIS A 190 12.49 9.64 -18.59
C HIS A 190 12.74 8.22 -19.08
N GLY A 191 12.21 7.88 -20.27
CA GLY A 191 12.48 6.58 -20.90
C GLY A 191 13.97 6.35 -21.18
N GLN A 192 14.64 7.30 -21.82
CA GLN A 192 16.07 7.17 -22.15
C GLN A 192 16.96 7.04 -20.91
N VAL A 193 16.72 7.84 -19.87
CA VAL A 193 17.46 7.76 -18.60
C VAL A 193 17.20 6.42 -17.90
N THR A 194 15.95 5.95 -17.88
CA THR A 194 15.61 4.65 -17.28
C THR A 194 16.32 3.50 -18.01
N ALA A 195 16.34 3.54 -19.34
CA ALA A 195 17.01 2.54 -20.17
C ALA A 195 18.53 2.54 -19.97
N ALA A 196 19.16 3.72 -19.95
CA ALA A 196 20.59 3.88 -19.74
C ALA A 196 21.06 3.43 -18.34
N GLY A 197 20.17 3.49 -17.34
CA GLY A 197 20.44 3.03 -15.98
C GLY A 197 20.30 1.52 -15.77
N SER A 198 19.92 0.74 -16.79
CA SER A 198 19.80 -0.72 -16.67
C SER A 198 21.17 -1.39 -16.64
N GLY A 199 21.34 -2.40 -15.78
CA GLY A 199 22.62 -3.07 -15.57
C GLY A 199 22.55 -4.60 -15.60
N PRO A 200 23.70 -5.30 -15.57
CA PRO A 200 23.77 -6.77 -15.61
C PRO A 200 23.06 -7.49 -14.44
N GLY A 201 22.82 -6.79 -13.33
CA GLY A 201 22.13 -7.31 -12.16
C GLY A 201 20.59 -7.28 -12.26
N ASP A 202 20.06 -6.56 -13.25
CA ASP A 202 18.63 -6.35 -13.40
C ASP A 202 17.92 -7.65 -13.81
N LEU A 203 16.70 -7.82 -13.31
CA LEU A 203 15.75 -8.83 -13.76
C LEU A 203 14.85 -8.23 -14.84
N VAL A 204 14.16 -9.10 -15.59
CA VAL A 204 13.29 -8.73 -16.72
C VAL A 204 12.28 -7.62 -16.39
N PHE A 205 11.93 -7.44 -15.12
CA PHE A 205 10.95 -6.48 -14.64
C PHE A 205 11.49 -5.18 -14.03
N ASP A 206 12.80 -5.02 -13.87
CA ASP A 206 13.34 -3.85 -13.14
C ASP A 206 13.22 -2.54 -13.89
N ALA A 207 13.65 -2.51 -15.14
CA ALA A 207 13.57 -1.28 -15.93
C ALA A 207 12.10 -0.81 -16.08
N PRO A 208 11.12 -1.69 -16.35
CA PRO A 208 9.70 -1.32 -16.35
C PRO A 208 9.18 -0.83 -14.99
N ALA A 209 9.59 -1.46 -13.89
CA ALA A 209 9.21 -1.01 -12.54
C ALA A 209 9.80 0.37 -12.22
N ARG A 210 11.10 0.58 -12.49
CA ARG A 210 11.77 1.89 -12.36
C ARG A 210 11.09 2.96 -13.22
N TYR A 211 10.67 2.62 -14.43
CA TYR A 211 9.92 3.52 -15.31
C TYR A 211 8.58 3.93 -14.68
N ALA A 212 7.78 2.95 -14.22
CA ALA A 212 6.49 3.21 -13.59
C ALA A 212 6.62 4.05 -12.30
N ILE A 213 7.56 3.71 -11.43
CA ILE A 213 7.84 4.48 -10.20
C ILE A 213 8.34 5.89 -10.52
N GLY A 214 9.14 6.04 -11.58
CA GLY A 214 9.56 7.35 -12.08
C GLY A 214 8.38 8.21 -12.54
N LEU A 215 7.38 7.62 -13.22
CA LEU A 215 6.16 8.34 -13.61
C LEU A 215 5.37 8.86 -12.42
N LEU A 216 5.24 8.06 -11.35
CA LEU A 216 4.63 8.49 -10.10
C LEU A 216 5.38 9.69 -9.50
N ARG A 217 6.72 9.60 -9.43
CA ARG A 217 7.56 10.69 -8.91
C ARG A 217 7.46 11.97 -9.75
N MET A 218 7.51 11.85 -11.07
CA MET A 218 7.38 12.98 -12.00
C MET A 218 6.02 13.67 -11.88
N ASN A 219 4.96 12.93 -11.55
CA ASN A 219 3.63 13.47 -11.31
C ASN A 219 3.40 13.93 -9.86
N GLU A 220 4.43 13.90 -9.00
CA GLU A 220 4.32 14.18 -7.57
C GLU A 220 3.29 13.29 -6.86
N ARG A 221 3.15 12.06 -7.34
CA ARG A 221 2.19 11.05 -6.89
C ARG A 221 2.85 9.98 -6.02
N THR A 222 3.48 10.42 -4.93
CA THR A 222 4.25 9.55 -4.01
C THR A 222 3.53 9.30 -2.69
N GLU A 223 2.22 9.55 -2.62
CA GLU A 223 1.42 9.54 -1.39
C GLU A 223 1.52 8.21 -0.62
N ALA A 224 1.55 7.09 -1.33
CA ALA A 224 1.67 5.75 -0.72
C ALA A 224 2.89 5.61 0.21
N ALA A 225 3.99 6.31 -0.07
CA ALA A 225 5.24 6.24 0.69
C ALA A 225 5.35 7.32 1.79
N ALA A 226 4.46 8.31 1.82
CA ALA A 226 4.47 9.34 2.86
C ALA A 226 4.14 8.73 4.24
N TYR A 227 4.57 9.38 5.33
CA TYR A 227 4.25 8.97 6.72
C TYR A 227 4.70 7.56 7.13
N ARG A 228 5.67 6.96 6.43
CA ARG A 228 6.24 5.65 6.75
C ARG A 228 7.59 5.75 7.47
N PRO A 229 7.92 4.82 8.40
CA PRO A 229 7.09 3.69 8.85
C PRO A 229 5.88 4.12 9.69
N LEU A 230 4.70 3.61 9.35
CA LEU A 230 3.42 4.14 9.89
C LEU A 230 3.22 3.89 11.39
N LEU A 231 3.83 2.85 11.98
CA LEU A 231 3.76 2.62 13.43
C LEU A 231 4.73 3.48 14.25
N GLN A 232 5.57 4.26 13.58
CA GLN A 232 6.50 5.20 14.20
C GLN A 232 5.92 6.64 14.18
N GLY A 233 6.77 7.66 14.39
CA GLY A 233 6.37 9.07 14.33
C GLY A 233 5.13 9.38 15.17
N SER A 234 4.10 9.95 14.53
CA SER A 234 2.82 10.32 15.16
C SER A 234 2.06 9.16 15.81
N ASN A 235 2.35 7.91 15.43
CA ASN A 235 1.73 6.72 15.99
C ASN A 235 2.60 6.00 17.03
N ALA A 236 3.86 6.40 17.21
CA ALA A 236 4.79 5.69 18.10
C ALA A 236 4.32 5.66 19.56
N ALA A 237 3.81 6.79 20.09
CA ALA A 237 3.29 6.85 21.45
C ALA A 237 1.97 6.05 21.62
N PRO A 238 0.96 6.23 20.74
CA PRO A 238 -0.23 5.38 20.75
C PRO A 238 0.05 3.88 20.68
N VAL A 239 0.94 3.43 19.79
CA VAL A 239 1.29 2.01 19.67
C VAL A 239 1.92 1.47 20.96
N ARG A 240 2.82 2.24 21.59
CA ARG A 240 3.39 1.84 22.90
C ARG A 240 2.35 1.78 24.00
N LEU A 241 1.34 2.65 23.98
CA LEU A 241 0.25 2.65 24.96
C LEU A 241 -0.71 1.49 24.70
N ALA A 242 -1.03 1.19 23.44
CA ALA A 242 -1.92 0.09 23.04
C ALA A 242 -1.43 -1.25 23.61
N ALA A 243 -0.12 -1.52 23.51
CA ALA A 243 0.50 -2.73 24.06
C ALA A 243 0.36 -2.92 25.59
N ARG A 244 0.00 -1.86 26.34
CA ARG A 244 -0.15 -1.90 27.80
C ARG A 244 -1.59 -1.62 28.25
N THR A 245 -2.48 -1.29 27.32
CA THR A 245 -3.86 -0.94 27.62
C THR A 245 -4.67 -2.22 27.78
N ARG A 246 -5.38 -2.36 28.90
CA ARG A 246 -6.38 -3.41 29.08
C ARG A 246 -7.62 -3.08 28.26
N CYS A 247 -7.61 -3.39 26.97
CA CYS A 247 -8.75 -3.09 26.10
C CYS A 247 -10.05 -3.75 26.58
N ALA A 248 -10.00 -4.86 27.32
CA ALA A 248 -11.17 -5.51 27.91
C ALA A 248 -12.00 -4.61 28.84
N ASP A 249 -11.39 -3.56 29.40
CA ASP A 249 -12.07 -2.56 30.24
C ASP A 249 -13.00 -1.62 29.42
N TYR A 250 -12.94 -1.72 28.09
CA TYR A 250 -13.69 -0.88 27.15
C TYR A 250 -14.59 -1.72 26.26
N ARG A 251 -15.73 -1.15 25.85
CA ARG A 251 -16.67 -1.80 24.95
C ARG A 251 -16.06 -2.04 23.57
N TYR A 252 -15.44 -1.02 23.00
CA TYR A 252 -14.80 -1.08 21.69
C TYR A 252 -13.27 -0.93 21.80
N PRO A 253 -12.48 -1.65 20.98
CA PRO A 253 -11.02 -1.48 20.92
C PRO A 253 -10.59 -0.09 20.45
N ALA A 254 -11.34 0.51 19.52
CA ALA A 254 -11.11 1.85 19.01
C ALA A 254 -12.40 2.48 18.47
N LEU A 255 -12.41 3.82 18.42
CA LEU A 255 -13.31 4.61 17.56
C LEU A 255 -12.62 4.85 16.21
N LEU A 256 -13.31 4.62 15.10
CA LEU A 256 -12.80 4.84 13.75
C LEU A 256 -13.49 6.07 13.16
N VAL A 257 -12.73 7.09 12.80
CA VAL A 257 -13.24 8.38 12.34
C VAL A 257 -12.69 8.65 10.95
N PHE A 258 -13.58 8.61 9.96
CA PHE A 258 -13.19 8.85 8.57
C PHE A 258 -13.20 10.34 8.27
N GLY A 259 -12.17 10.77 7.55
CA GLY A 259 -11.99 12.14 7.13
C GLY A 259 -13.05 12.61 6.15
N HIS A 260 -13.16 13.93 6.09
CA HIS A 260 -13.97 14.63 5.11
C HIS A 260 -13.25 15.94 4.82
N GLY A 261 -12.52 15.96 3.71
CA GLY A 261 -11.80 17.13 3.24
C GLY A 261 -12.72 18.31 2.95
N PRO A 262 -12.17 19.53 2.98
CA PRO A 262 -12.92 20.73 2.63
C PRO A 262 -13.17 20.84 1.12
N GLU A 263 -14.15 21.66 0.76
CA GLU A 263 -14.46 22.02 -0.63
C GLU A 263 -13.55 23.14 -1.17
N ASP A 264 -12.77 23.79 -0.28
CA ASP A 264 -11.89 24.91 -0.59
C ASP A 264 -10.44 24.64 -0.19
N ALA A 265 -9.50 25.38 -0.78
CA ALA A 265 -8.06 25.18 -0.56
C ALA A 265 -7.50 25.86 0.70
N GLN A 266 -8.29 26.67 1.40
CA GLN A 266 -7.85 27.41 2.59
C GLN A 266 -8.13 26.62 3.87
N SER A 267 -9.29 25.97 3.92
CA SER A 267 -9.71 25.14 5.02
C SER A 267 -8.80 23.92 5.15
N ARG A 268 -8.61 23.47 6.39
CA ARG A 268 -7.79 22.28 6.72
C ARG A 268 -8.63 21.02 6.94
N THR A 269 -9.93 21.19 7.16
CA THR A 269 -10.90 20.12 7.44
C THR A 269 -12.28 20.61 7.02
N GLY A 270 -13.12 19.73 6.48
CA GLY A 270 -14.48 20.08 6.07
C GLY A 270 -15.48 20.12 7.24
N PRO A 271 -16.64 20.77 7.07
CA PRO A 271 -17.66 20.87 8.11
C PRO A 271 -18.15 19.52 8.67
N LEU A 272 -18.36 18.52 7.80
CA LEU A 272 -18.73 17.17 8.26
C LEU A 272 -17.60 16.50 9.05
N GLY A 273 -16.34 16.81 8.71
CA GLY A 273 -15.19 16.36 9.49
C GLY A 273 -15.25 16.85 10.94
N HIS A 274 -15.56 18.13 11.15
CA HIS A 274 -15.75 18.68 12.49
C HIS A 274 -16.87 17.99 13.27
N ILE A 275 -18.00 17.67 12.63
CA ILE A 275 -19.12 16.95 13.26
C ILE A 275 -18.68 15.55 13.72
N ARG A 276 -17.98 14.81 12.86
CA ARG A 276 -17.48 13.46 13.19
C ARG A 276 -16.45 13.49 14.33
N ILE A 277 -15.54 14.47 14.31
CA ILE A 277 -14.52 14.68 15.36
C ILE A 277 -15.19 14.98 16.71
N ALA A 278 -16.15 15.91 16.73
CA ALA A 278 -16.90 16.25 17.94
C ALA A 278 -17.59 15.00 18.51
N ARG A 279 -18.26 14.23 17.66
CA ARG A 279 -18.93 13.00 18.07
C ARG A 279 -17.96 11.94 18.61
N ALA A 280 -16.80 11.80 17.98
CA ALA A 280 -15.77 10.88 18.45
C ALA A 280 -15.20 11.30 19.81
N ALA A 281 -15.01 12.61 20.03
CA ALA A 281 -14.59 13.14 21.32
C ALA A 281 -15.60 12.85 22.43
N ASP A 282 -16.91 13.04 22.18
CA ASP A 282 -17.97 12.70 23.15
C ASP A 282 -17.94 11.22 23.53
N LEU A 283 -17.83 10.33 22.53
CA LEU A 283 -17.80 8.87 22.74
C LEU A 283 -16.51 8.44 23.46
N PHE A 284 -15.39 9.10 23.19
CA PHE A 284 -14.13 8.87 23.89
C PHE A 284 -14.21 9.34 25.35
N ALA A 285 -14.78 10.52 25.62
CA ALA A 285 -15.02 11.03 26.97
C ALA A 285 -15.95 10.11 27.79
N ALA A 286 -16.92 9.48 27.12
CA ALA A 286 -17.78 8.43 27.69
C ALA A 286 -17.06 7.08 27.91
N SER A 287 -15.74 7.02 27.69
CA SER A 287 -14.91 5.81 27.85
C SER A 287 -15.38 4.61 27.03
N LEU A 288 -15.97 4.86 25.86
CA LEU A 288 -16.48 3.78 25.01
C LEU A 288 -15.36 2.98 24.33
N ALA A 289 -14.23 3.63 24.06
CA ALA A 289 -13.01 3.02 23.55
C ALA A 289 -11.75 3.69 24.12
N PRO A 290 -10.62 2.96 24.22
CA PRO A 290 -9.35 3.50 24.72
C PRO A 290 -8.55 4.29 23.68
N PHE A 291 -8.91 4.19 22.39
CA PHE A 291 -8.20 4.84 21.28
C PHE A 291 -9.17 5.40 20.24
N ILE A 292 -8.73 6.45 19.55
CA ILE A 292 -9.35 6.97 18.34
C ILE A 292 -8.38 6.75 17.17
N ILE A 293 -8.86 6.18 16.07
CA ILE A 293 -8.15 6.12 14.79
C ILE A 293 -8.80 7.12 13.86
N VAL A 294 -8.06 8.14 13.46
CA VAL A 294 -8.49 9.12 12.45
C VAL A 294 -7.86 8.75 11.11
N SER A 295 -8.67 8.67 10.06
CA SER A 295 -8.28 8.11 8.75
C SER A 295 -8.60 9.09 7.63
N GLY A 296 -7.65 9.32 6.72
CA GLY A 296 -7.81 10.24 5.59
C GLY A 296 -6.49 10.87 5.14
N GLY A 297 -6.28 10.90 3.83
CA GLY A 297 -5.06 11.39 3.18
C GLY A 297 -5.12 12.83 2.68
N ASN A 298 -4.23 13.15 1.74
CA ASN A 298 -4.13 14.44 1.05
C ASN A 298 -5.01 14.46 -0.20
N VAL A 299 -6.33 14.43 -0.02
CA VAL A 299 -7.27 14.13 -1.10
C VAL A 299 -7.94 15.38 -1.67
N HIS A 300 -8.67 16.10 -0.82
CA HIS A 300 -9.51 17.22 -1.21
C HIS A 300 -9.03 18.54 -0.60
N PRO A 301 -8.87 19.60 -1.41
CA PRO A 301 -8.82 19.57 -2.88
C PRO A 301 -7.59 18.80 -3.40
N ASN A 302 -7.60 18.42 -4.68
CA ASN A 302 -6.50 17.67 -5.31
C ASN A 302 -5.14 18.34 -5.05
N ARG A 303 -4.16 17.53 -4.62
CA ARG A 303 -2.80 17.98 -4.25
C ARG A 303 -2.77 18.97 -3.08
N THR A 304 -3.78 18.93 -2.20
CA THR A 304 -3.74 19.68 -0.94
C THR A 304 -2.50 19.30 -0.11
N PRO A 305 -1.81 20.28 0.50
CA PRO A 305 -0.73 19.97 1.44
C PRO A 305 -1.27 19.45 2.78
N PHE A 306 -2.57 19.61 3.05
CA PHE A 306 -3.18 19.19 4.30
C PHE A 306 -3.56 17.71 4.27
N ASN A 307 -3.06 16.96 5.24
CA ASN A 307 -3.45 15.57 5.45
C ASN A 307 -4.60 15.52 6.46
N GLU A 308 -5.73 14.91 6.06
CA GLU A 308 -6.95 14.90 6.88
C GLU A 308 -6.70 14.26 8.26
N ALA A 309 -6.03 13.09 8.32
CA ALA A 309 -5.76 12.42 9.59
C ALA A 309 -4.88 13.24 10.54
N VAL A 310 -3.89 13.97 10.01
CA VAL A 310 -3.04 14.87 10.80
C VAL A 310 -3.86 16.03 11.38
N GLU A 311 -4.70 16.66 10.57
CA GLU A 311 -5.53 17.79 11.02
C GLU A 311 -6.62 17.34 12.01
N MET A 312 -7.24 16.18 11.78
CA MET A 312 -8.18 15.60 12.73
C MET A 312 -7.53 15.30 14.08
N LYS A 313 -6.32 14.74 14.11
CA LYS A 313 -5.56 14.51 15.34
C LYS A 313 -5.27 15.84 16.06
N ARG A 314 -4.86 16.87 15.34
CA ARG A 314 -4.63 18.21 15.90
C ARG A 314 -5.89 18.77 16.56
N ILE A 315 -7.03 18.72 15.87
CA ILE A 315 -8.32 19.21 16.39
C ILE A 315 -8.73 18.45 17.67
N LEU A 316 -8.63 17.12 17.67
CA LEU A 316 -8.94 16.29 18.86
C LEU A 316 -8.09 16.69 20.08
N ILE A 317 -6.81 16.99 19.87
CA ILE A 317 -5.91 17.42 20.94
C ILE A 317 -6.26 18.84 21.40
N GLU A 318 -6.27 19.80 20.48
CA GLU A 318 -6.33 21.23 20.82
C GLU A 318 -7.71 21.70 21.26
N GLN A 319 -8.79 21.11 20.72
CA GLN A 319 -10.16 21.58 20.97
C GLN A 319 -10.93 20.67 21.91
N TYR A 320 -10.60 19.37 21.94
CA TYR A 320 -11.32 18.37 22.73
C TYR A 320 -10.48 17.75 23.85
N ASN A 321 -9.22 18.16 24.00
CA ASN A 321 -8.30 17.68 25.04
C ASN A 321 -8.11 16.15 25.05
N VAL A 322 -8.28 15.48 23.90
CA VAL A 322 -7.99 14.06 23.78
C VAL A 322 -6.46 13.87 23.82
N PRO A 323 -5.92 13.02 24.71
CA PRO A 323 -4.47 12.84 24.81
C PRO A 323 -3.86 12.35 23.49
N ALA A 324 -2.74 12.94 23.06
CA ALA A 324 -2.10 12.61 21.78
C ALA A 324 -1.69 11.13 21.64
N GLU A 325 -1.37 10.48 22.77
CA GLU A 325 -1.06 9.04 22.87
C GLU A 325 -2.30 8.13 22.78
N ARG A 326 -3.52 8.69 22.72
CA ARG A 326 -4.77 7.97 22.53
C ARG A 326 -5.28 8.05 21.09
N ILE A 327 -4.56 8.74 20.20
CA ILE A 327 -4.98 9.00 18.82
C ILE A 327 -3.96 8.43 17.85
N LEU A 328 -4.38 7.45 17.03
CA LEU A 328 -3.63 6.97 15.88
C LEU A 328 -4.09 7.70 14.60
N ILE A 329 -3.15 7.95 13.69
CA ILE A 329 -3.44 8.46 12.35
C ILE A 329 -3.27 7.36 11.32
N GLU A 330 -4.19 7.31 10.37
CA GLU A 330 -4.10 6.57 9.12
C GLU A 330 -4.11 7.62 7.98
N PRO A 331 -2.96 8.00 7.43
CA PRO A 331 -2.83 9.19 6.58
C PRO A 331 -2.88 8.89 5.07
N HIS A 332 -3.24 7.68 4.66
CA HIS A 332 -3.16 7.25 3.25
C HIS A 332 -4.52 7.16 2.57
N ALA A 333 -5.59 6.89 3.32
CA ALA A 333 -6.90 6.64 2.74
C ALA A 333 -7.38 7.78 1.81
N ARG A 334 -7.81 7.40 0.61
CA ARG A 334 -8.32 8.32 -0.40
C ARG A 334 -9.85 8.41 -0.42
N HIS A 335 -10.55 7.36 -0.01
CA HIS A 335 -12.02 7.24 -0.03
C HIS A 335 -12.54 6.40 1.14
N THR A 336 -13.85 6.33 1.32
CA THR A 336 -14.47 5.52 2.38
C THR A 336 -14.07 4.03 2.32
N THR A 337 -13.90 3.48 1.11
CA THR A 337 -13.45 2.10 0.90
C THR A 337 -12.03 1.87 1.43
N THR A 338 -11.11 2.78 1.15
CA THR A 338 -9.73 2.70 1.64
C THR A 338 -9.56 3.15 3.08
N ASN A 339 -10.40 4.05 3.60
CA ASN A 339 -10.48 4.35 5.04
C ASN A 339 -10.75 3.07 5.83
N LEU A 340 -11.76 2.30 5.41
CA LEU A 340 -12.11 1.03 6.06
C LEU A 340 -10.98 0.00 5.99
N ARG A 341 -10.37 -0.17 4.79
CA ARG A 341 -9.23 -1.06 4.58
C ARG A 341 -8.04 -0.67 5.47
N ASN A 342 -7.62 0.59 5.44
CA ASN A 342 -6.42 1.02 6.11
C ASN A 342 -6.62 1.09 7.64
N CYS A 343 -7.82 1.43 8.13
CA CYS A 343 -8.15 1.26 9.54
C CYS A 343 -8.04 -0.21 9.99
N ALA A 344 -8.50 -1.16 9.18
CA ALA A 344 -8.33 -2.58 9.49
C ALA A 344 -6.84 -2.98 9.57
N ARG A 345 -6.02 -2.55 8.60
CA ARG A 345 -4.55 -2.77 8.62
C ARG A 345 -3.93 -2.22 9.92
N LEU A 346 -4.29 -0.99 10.29
CA LEU A 346 -3.75 -0.32 11.47
C LEU A 346 -4.21 -0.96 12.79
N LEU A 347 -5.45 -1.45 12.88
CA LEU A 347 -5.94 -2.21 14.04
C LEU A 347 -5.07 -3.44 14.29
N PHE A 348 -4.81 -4.25 13.25
CA PHE A 348 -3.93 -5.41 13.34
C PHE A 348 -2.48 -5.02 13.70
N ALA A 349 -1.93 -4.04 12.98
CA ALA A 349 -0.52 -3.69 13.11
C ALA A 349 -0.19 -2.98 14.44
N ALA A 350 -1.12 -2.20 14.99
CA ALA A 350 -0.98 -1.57 16.29
C ALA A 350 -1.23 -2.56 17.47
N GLY A 351 -1.59 -3.81 17.19
CA GLY A 351 -1.88 -4.82 18.21
C GLY A 351 -3.17 -4.57 18.98
N LEU A 352 -4.13 -3.84 18.39
CA LEU A 352 -5.45 -3.65 18.99
C LEU A 352 -6.29 -4.92 18.79
N PRO A 353 -7.22 -5.25 19.71
CA PRO A 353 -8.10 -6.42 19.55
C PRO A 353 -8.86 -6.39 18.22
N THR A 354 -8.78 -7.49 17.48
CA THR A 354 -9.44 -7.69 16.17
C THR A 354 -10.42 -8.87 16.16
N ASP A 355 -10.61 -9.50 17.32
CA ASP A 355 -11.57 -10.58 17.57
C ASP A 355 -12.97 -10.07 17.96
N ARG A 356 -13.10 -8.76 18.16
CA ARG A 356 -14.36 -8.04 18.45
C ARG A 356 -14.38 -6.70 17.69
N PRO A 357 -15.57 -6.13 17.43
CA PRO A 357 -15.68 -4.97 16.58
C PRO A 357 -15.08 -3.71 17.22
N SER A 358 -14.54 -2.82 16.39
CA SER A 358 -14.36 -1.40 16.70
C SER A 358 -15.58 -0.60 16.25
N LEU A 359 -15.70 0.67 16.66
CA LEU A 359 -16.88 1.49 16.34
C LEU A 359 -16.53 2.55 15.30
N ILE A 360 -17.11 2.45 14.10
CA ILE A 360 -17.09 3.54 13.11
C ILE A 360 -18.01 4.65 13.60
N VAL A 361 -17.48 5.86 13.67
CA VAL A 361 -18.22 7.08 14.04
C VAL A 361 -18.41 7.92 12.79
N THR A 362 -19.67 8.27 12.50
CA THR A 362 -19.99 9.05 11.31
C THR A 362 -21.06 10.10 11.54
N ASP A 363 -21.50 10.74 10.47
CA ASP A 363 -22.52 11.78 10.44
C ASP A 363 -23.84 11.29 9.78
N PRO A 364 -24.96 11.99 9.98
CA PRO A 364 -26.25 11.61 9.39
C PRO A 364 -26.25 11.52 7.86
N ALA A 365 -25.45 12.34 7.16
CA ALA A 365 -25.43 12.37 5.70
C ALA A 365 -24.74 11.15 5.09
N THR A 366 -23.78 10.55 5.79
CA THR A 366 -23.06 9.34 5.31
C THR A 366 -23.45 8.05 6.03
N ALA A 367 -24.21 8.11 7.12
CA ALA A 367 -24.63 6.94 7.88
C ALA A 367 -25.37 5.90 7.02
N GLY A 368 -26.29 6.33 6.16
CA GLY A 368 -27.02 5.43 5.26
C GLY A 368 -26.11 4.67 4.30
N TYR A 369 -25.05 5.33 3.81
CA TYR A 369 -24.06 4.70 2.93
C TYR A 369 -23.16 3.72 3.70
N ILE A 370 -22.64 4.11 4.87
CA ILE A 370 -21.74 3.26 5.68
C ILE A 370 -22.46 1.99 6.16
N GLY A 371 -23.73 2.09 6.52
CA GLY A 371 -24.56 0.95 6.92
C GLY A 371 -25.07 0.09 5.77
N SER A 372 -24.76 0.43 4.51
CA SER A 372 -25.31 -0.27 3.34
C SER A 372 -24.42 -1.41 2.85
N GLU A 373 -25.05 -2.42 2.22
CA GLU A 373 -24.34 -3.43 1.43
C GLU A 373 -23.60 -2.81 0.23
N GLY A 374 -24.02 -1.62 -0.22
CA GLY A 374 -23.39 -0.87 -1.29
C GLY A 374 -21.94 -0.49 -0.98
N LEU A 375 -21.61 -0.16 0.28
CA LEU A 375 -20.22 0.09 0.68
C LEU A 375 -19.36 -1.16 0.51
N MET A 376 -19.84 -2.34 0.95
CA MET A 376 -19.09 -3.59 0.83
C MET A 376 -18.91 -4.02 -0.62
N THR A 377 -19.96 -3.90 -1.43
CA THR A 377 -19.90 -4.17 -2.88
C THR A 377 -18.86 -3.28 -3.57
N ARG A 378 -18.90 -1.96 -3.30
CA ARG A 378 -17.92 -1.02 -3.86
C ARG A 378 -16.51 -1.31 -3.37
N THR A 379 -16.35 -1.65 -2.09
CA THR A 379 -15.03 -1.98 -1.52
C THR A 379 -14.41 -3.20 -2.22
N LEU A 380 -15.20 -4.25 -2.44
CA LEU A 380 -14.74 -5.43 -3.17
C LEU A 380 -14.37 -5.09 -4.62
N GLN A 381 -15.17 -4.26 -5.31
CA GLN A 381 -14.86 -3.84 -6.67
C GLN A 381 -13.58 -2.98 -6.76
N GLU A 382 -13.31 -2.16 -5.75
CA GLU A 382 -12.22 -1.19 -5.78
C GLU A 382 -10.88 -1.74 -5.29
N THR A 383 -10.92 -2.57 -4.24
CA THR A 383 -9.74 -3.12 -3.56
C THR A 383 -9.55 -4.62 -3.85
N GLY A 384 -10.57 -5.29 -4.38
CA GLY A 384 -10.59 -6.72 -4.64
C GLY A 384 -10.62 -7.62 -3.40
N VAL A 385 -10.85 -7.05 -2.22
CA VAL A 385 -11.01 -7.78 -0.95
C VAL A 385 -12.12 -7.14 -0.12
N VAL A 386 -12.63 -7.87 0.86
CA VAL A 386 -13.55 -7.33 1.88
C VAL A 386 -12.73 -7.07 3.16
N PRO A 387 -12.53 -5.81 3.58
CA PRO A 387 -11.63 -5.48 4.69
C PRO A 387 -12.19 -5.83 6.07
N GLY A 388 -13.46 -6.23 6.14
CA GLY A 388 -14.13 -6.64 7.38
C GLY A 388 -15.64 -6.63 7.23
N ARG A 389 -16.34 -6.86 8.34
CA ARG A 389 -17.80 -6.84 8.40
C ARG A 389 -18.28 -5.59 9.12
N VAL A 390 -19.20 -4.86 8.50
CA VAL A 390 -19.89 -3.70 9.08
C VAL A 390 -21.30 -4.12 9.51
N THR A 391 -21.69 -3.81 10.74
CA THR A 391 -23.04 -4.06 11.28
C THR A 391 -23.56 -2.83 12.02
N ALA A 392 -24.88 -2.77 12.22
CA ALA A 392 -25.48 -1.70 13.02
C ALA A 392 -24.95 -1.70 14.46
N ALA A 393 -24.77 -0.51 15.04
CA ALA A 393 -24.52 -0.33 16.47
C ALA A 393 -25.78 0.20 17.17
N ASP A 394 -25.83 0.09 18.50
CA ASP A 394 -26.84 0.75 19.34
C ASP A 394 -26.56 2.24 19.55
N THR A 395 -25.48 2.74 18.96
CA THR A 395 -25.03 4.14 19.03
C THR A 395 -25.48 4.86 17.77
N ALA A 396 -26.21 5.97 17.93
CA ALA A 396 -26.68 6.77 16.80
C ALA A 396 -25.51 7.23 15.91
N PHE A 397 -25.70 7.10 14.59
CA PHE A 397 -24.72 7.42 13.55
C PHE A 397 -23.37 6.71 13.75
N ALA A 398 -23.42 5.46 14.18
CA ALA A 398 -22.25 4.61 14.36
C ALA A 398 -22.52 3.17 13.91
N PHE A 399 -21.45 2.46 13.58
CA PHE A 399 -21.49 1.10 13.07
C PHE A 399 -20.37 0.27 13.67
N GLU A 400 -20.65 -0.99 13.97
CA GLU A 400 -19.65 -1.94 14.43
C GLU A 400 -18.85 -2.46 13.23
N PHE A 401 -17.53 -2.53 13.36
CA PHE A 401 -16.62 -3.01 12.34
C PHE A 401 -15.68 -4.08 12.88
N LEU A 402 -15.83 -5.30 12.38
CA LEU A 402 -14.93 -6.42 12.65
C LEU A 402 -13.92 -6.55 11.49
N PRO A 403 -12.62 -6.26 11.69
CA PRO A 403 -11.64 -6.26 10.61
C PRO A 403 -11.28 -7.67 10.12
N SER A 404 -10.92 -7.79 8.85
CA SER A 404 -10.46 -9.03 8.19
C SER A 404 -8.99 -8.91 7.79
N ARG A 405 -8.24 -10.02 7.92
CA ARG A 405 -6.84 -10.09 7.48
C ARG A 405 -6.67 -9.92 5.96
N GLN A 406 -7.72 -10.13 5.18
CA GLN A 406 -7.65 -9.91 3.72
C GLN A 406 -7.32 -8.46 3.36
N THR A 407 -7.50 -7.51 4.29
CA THR A 407 -7.11 -6.11 4.13
C THR A 407 -5.63 -5.90 3.79
N PHE A 408 -4.75 -6.84 4.15
CA PHE A 408 -3.33 -6.75 3.81
C PHE A 408 -3.03 -6.96 2.33
N HIS A 409 -4.02 -7.38 1.53
CA HIS A 409 -3.87 -7.44 0.07
C HIS A 409 -3.47 -6.09 -0.49
N VAL A 410 -2.46 -6.10 -1.34
CA VAL A 410 -1.96 -4.94 -2.07
C VAL A 410 -2.58 -4.97 -3.47
N ASP A 411 -3.33 -3.93 -3.83
CA ASP A 411 -3.83 -3.74 -5.19
C ASP A 411 -2.91 -2.79 -5.97
N PRO A 412 -2.02 -3.30 -6.84
CA PRO A 412 -1.06 -2.48 -7.56
C PRO A 412 -1.72 -1.54 -8.61
N ARG A 413 -3.04 -1.65 -8.81
CA ARG A 413 -3.82 -0.76 -9.70
C ARG A 413 -4.32 0.50 -9.01
N ASP A 414 -4.16 0.61 -7.69
CA ASP A 414 -4.39 1.82 -6.90
C ASP A 414 -3.06 2.34 -6.33
N PRO A 415 -2.19 2.93 -7.17
CA PRO A 415 -0.78 3.11 -6.82
C PRO A 415 -0.51 4.16 -5.73
N LEU A 416 -1.53 4.96 -5.40
CA LEU A 416 -1.43 6.03 -4.42
C LEU A 416 -1.81 5.57 -3.02
N ASP A 417 -2.50 4.44 -2.91
CA ASP A 417 -2.89 3.78 -1.67
C ASP A 417 -3.10 2.27 -1.91
N PRO A 418 -2.02 1.51 -2.20
CA PRO A 418 -2.13 0.13 -2.67
C PRO A 418 -2.53 -0.88 -1.58
#